data_AF-A0A2E6I206-F1
#
_entry.id   AF-A0A2E6I206-F1
#
_cell.length_a   1.000
_cell.length_b   1.000
_cell.length_c   1.000
_cell.angle_alpha   90.00
_cell.angle_beta   90.00
_cell.angle_gamma   90.00
#
_symmetry.space_group_name_H-M   'P 1'
#
loop_
_entity.id
_entity.type
_entity.pdbx_description
1 polymer ?
#
loop_
_entity_poly.entity_id
_entity_poly.type
_entity_poly.pdbx_seq_one_letter_code
_entity_poly.pdbx_strand_id
1 'polypeptide(L)' 'MAWQFERVAGPYAFGEGPVWCGDHLLFTDIGNNRIMRYDPVRKDCTEFRTDTNGANGLT' A
#
# COMPACT_ATOMS: atom_id res chain seq x y z
N MET A 1 21.58 9.98 16.39
CA MET A 1 20.23 10.26 15.85
C MET A 1 19.39 9.02 16.04
N ALA A 2 18.16 9.16 16.56
CA ALA A 2 17.22 8.06 16.67
C ALA A 2 16.27 8.11 15.47
N TRP A 3 16.00 6.96 14.86
CA TRP A 3 14.96 6.85 13.83
C TRP A 3 13.59 7.06 14.47
N GLN A 4 12.73 7.82 13.79
CA GLN A 4 11.33 7.97 14.13
C GLN A 4 10.50 7.17 13.12
N PHE A 5 9.59 6.35 13.63
CA PHE A 5 8.71 5.53 12.81
C PHE A 5 7.27 5.99 13.01
N GLU A 6 6.54 6.20 11.91
CA GLU A 6 5.12 6.58 11.90
C GLU A 6 4.34 5.46 11.19
N ARG A 7 3.22 5.03 11.79
CA ARG A 7 2.28 4.16 11.09
C ARG A 7 1.40 5.01 10.19
N VAL A 8 1.56 4.85 8.89
CA VAL A 8 0.84 5.65 7.89
C VAL A 8 -0.42 4.94 7.33
N ALA A 9 -0.58 3.65 7.59
CA ALA A 9 -1.59 2.83 6.92
C ALA A 9 -1.95 1.54 7.71
N GLY A 10 -3.02 0.87 7.29
CA GLY A 10 -3.48 -0.43 7.81
C GLY A 10 -4.49 -0.35 8.97
N PRO A 11 -4.98 -1.50 9.48
CA PRO A 11 -4.47 -2.85 9.20
C PRO A 11 -4.86 -3.34 7.80
N TYR A 12 -4.04 -4.25 7.27
CA TYR A 12 -4.26 -4.96 6.02
C TYR A 12 -4.21 -6.46 6.29
N ALA A 13 -4.84 -7.27 5.44
CA ALA A 13 -4.82 -8.71 5.61
C ALA A 13 -3.42 -9.26 5.29
N PHE A 14 -2.82 -8.78 4.19
CA PHE A 14 -1.43 -9.09 3.84
C PHE A 14 -0.91 -7.99 2.90
N GLY A 15 -0.14 -7.04 3.44
CA GLY A 15 0.53 -5.98 2.67
C GLY A 15 1.85 -6.46 2.04
N GLU A 16 2.04 -6.34 0.72
CA GLU A 16 3.30 -6.71 0.04
C GLU A 16 3.55 -5.87 -1.22
N GLY A 17 4.77 -5.97 -1.76
CA GLY A 17 5.19 -5.34 -3.03
C GLY A 17 5.03 -3.82 -3.07
N PRO A 18 5.61 -3.08 -2.10
CA PRO A 18 5.60 -1.61 -2.16
C PRO A 18 6.39 -1.12 -3.37
N VAL A 19 5.74 -0.32 -4.23
CA VAL A 19 6.36 0.36 -5.37
C VAL A 19 6.13 1.85 -5.26
N TRP A 20 7.22 2.62 -5.24
CA TRP A 20 7.16 4.08 -5.23
C TRP A 20 7.01 4.61 -6.66
N CYS A 21 5.91 5.31 -6.93
CA CYS A 21 5.58 5.83 -8.26
C CYS A 21 6.00 7.29 -8.47
N GLY A 22 6.73 7.88 -7.51
CA GLY A 22 7.21 9.27 -7.57
C GLY A 22 6.46 10.22 -6.66
N ASP A 23 5.13 10.13 -6.61
CA ASP A 23 4.23 10.95 -5.77
C ASP A 23 3.34 10.12 -4.83
N HIS A 24 3.29 8.80 -5.02
CA HIS A 24 2.52 7.87 -4.20
C HIS A 24 3.18 6.49 -4.14
N LEU A 25 2.76 5.70 -3.15
CA LEU A 25 3.16 4.29 -3.01
C LEU A 25 1.98 3.40 -3.40
N LEU A 26 2.23 2.40 -4.24
CA LEU A 26 1.31 1.29 -4.47
C LEU A 26 1.78 0.05 -3.73
N PHE A 27 0.85 -0.77 -3.25
CA PHE A 27 1.14 -2.08 -2.65
C PHE A 27 -0.09 -2.98 -2.72
N THR A 28 0.09 -4.31 -2.65
CA THR A 28 -1.01 -5.27 -2.62
C THR A 28 -1.49 -5.51 -1.19
N ASP A 29 -2.80 -5.60 -0.99
CA ASP A 29 -3.44 -6.16 0.20
C ASP A 29 -4.05 -7.52 -0.19
N ILE A 30 -3.20 -8.56 -0.24
CA ILE A 30 -3.45 -9.83 -0.95
C ILE A 30 -4.71 -10.51 -0.43
N GLY A 31 -4.87 -10.58 0.90
CA GLY A 31 -6.03 -11.22 1.53
C GLY A 31 -7.37 -10.51 1.26
N ASN A 32 -7.34 -9.25 0.82
CA ASN A 32 -8.52 -8.48 0.44
C ASN A 32 -8.64 -8.28 -1.08
N ASN A 33 -7.85 -8.99 -1.89
CA ASN A 33 -7.94 -9.00 -3.35
C ASN A 33 -7.88 -7.60 -4.01
N ARG A 34 -6.99 -6.73 -3.52
CA ARG A 34 -6.89 -5.33 -3.96
C ARG A 34 -5.46 -4.78 -3.93
N ILE A 35 -5.25 -3.70 -4.68
CA ILE A 35 -4.08 -2.83 -4.61
C ILE A 35 -4.50 -1.54 -3.93
N MET A 36 -3.67 -1.08 -2.99
CA MET A 36 -3.84 0.14 -2.25
C MET A 36 -2.87 1.21 -2.76
N ARG A 37 -3.25 2.48 -2.64
CA ARG A 37 -2.45 3.67 -2.92
C ARG A 37 -2.31 4.50 -1.66
N TYR A 38 -1.08 4.76 -1.22
CA TYR A 38 -0.77 5.71 -0.16
C TYR A 38 -0.30 7.05 -0.75
N ASP A 39 -0.93 8.14 -0.34
CA ASP A 39 -0.54 9.51 -0.67
C ASP A 39 0.14 10.18 0.55
N PRO A 40 1.44 10.48 0.49
CA PRO A 40 2.15 11.07 1.63
C PRO A 40 1.82 12.54 1.89
N VAL A 41 1.25 13.26 0.91
CA VAL A 41 0.84 14.66 1.08
C VAL A 41 -0.47 14.70 1.87
N ARG A 42 -1.42 13.83 1.51
CA ARG A 42 -2.71 13.71 2.20
C ARG A 42 -2.65 12.85 3.46
N LYS A 43 -1.62 12.01 3.58
CA LYS A 43 -1.46 10.99 4.63
C LYS A 43 -2.63 10.01 4.68
N ASP A 44 -3.12 9.60 3.51
CA ASP A 44 -4.22 8.66 3.40
C ASP A 44 -3.90 7.47 2.47
N CYS A 45 -4.64 6.38 2.68
CA CYS A 45 -4.62 5.20 1.84
C CYS A 45 -5.98 4.99 1.21
N THR A 46 -6.02 4.90 -0.11
CA THR A 46 -7.23 4.61 -0.88
C THR A 46 -7.06 3.34 -1.69
N GLU A 47 -8.16 2.73 -2.08
CA GLU A 47 -8.14 1.62 -3.03
C GLU A 47 -7.74 2.14 -4.42
N PHE A 48 -6.84 1.42 -5.10
CA PHE A 48 -6.40 1.72 -6.45
C PHE A 48 -7.03 0.77 -7.48
N ARG A 49 -7.13 -0.52 -7.13
CA ARG A 49 -7.73 -1.57 -7.98
C ARG A 49 -8.20 -2.74 -7.13
N THR A 50 -9.40 -3.26 -7.38
CA THR A 50 -9.93 -4.52 -6.82
C THR A 50 -9.87 -5.65 -7.83
N ASP A 51 -10.33 -6.83 -7.39
CA ASP A 51 -10.45 -8.02 -8.21
C ASP A 51 -9.12 -8.40 -8.87
N THR A 52 -8.04 -8.25 -8.10
CA THR A 52 -6.66 -8.46 -8.57
C THR A 52 -6.30 -9.95 -8.70
N ASN A 53 -7.26 -10.84 -8.44
CA ASN A 53 -7.12 -12.29 -8.41
C ASN A 53 -5.99 -12.76 -7.46
N GLY A 54 -5.89 -12.14 -6.29
CA GLY A 54 -4.86 -12.46 -5.30
C GLY A 54 -3.44 -12.11 -5.75
N ALA A 55 -3.29 -11.03 -6.53
CA ALA A 55 -1.98 -10.56 -6.97
C ALA A 55 -1.02 -10.43 -5.78
N ASN A 56 0.13 -11.10 -5.90
CA ASN A 56 1.16 -11.10 -4.88
C ASN A 56 2.29 -10.13 -5.26
N GLY A 57 2.27 -8.95 -4.64
CA GLY A 57 3.24 -7.88 -4.88
C GLY A 57 3.06 -7.13 -6.20
N LEU A 58 4.00 -6.22 -6.47
CA LEU A 58 4.07 -5.35 -7.64
C LEU A 58 5.54 -5.28 -8.11
N THR A 59 5.76 -5.08 -9.41
CA THR A 59 7.09 -4.98 -10.04
C THR A 59 7.20 -3.74 -10.92
#